data_AF-A0AAV9JM81-F1
#
_entry.id   AF-A0AAV9JM81-F1
#
_cell.length_a   1.000
_cell.length_b   1.000
_cell.length_c   1.000
_cell.angle_alpha   90.00
_cell.angle_beta   90.00
_cell.angle_gamma   90.00
#
_symmetry.space_group_name_H-M   'P 1'
#
loop_
_entity.id
_entity.type
_entity.pdbx_description
1 polymer ?
#
loop_
_entity_poly.entity_id
_entity_poly.type
_entity_poly.pdbx_seq_one_letter_code
_entity_poly.pdbx_strand_id
1 'polypeptide(L)'
;MADVESSIGGRVSEDFKVKSGGARMAASTGRNTRHYGAEELRHIGSICGQRLPPASAVQAMFQYELHRQSEAESLFQGTMFQLAQAEDQSKDHETRIARLEGQLKVVQRQLQVKDVEERLATSKLRMNQQQTKLDECAAKLRANEKLLEAFSHKMAEWTQAKAAGEQPKTATKELLEEVTGIKDDVDELYNEKEAMCTLLEDGGTRITKLEDLVRSLTLQWSTSTSPSNAGSPSMTQRLPLQTANGQFVDLLVPRGSGMGNGRENRGPPKSFTPGEQWTG
;
A
#
# COMPACT_ATOMS: atom_id res chain seq x y z
N MET A 1 -2.60 52.95 -30.14
CA MET A 1 -3.23 51.99 -31.06
C MET A 1 -3.90 50.95 -30.15
N ALA A 2 -5.16 51.16 -29.77
CA ALA A 2 -6.39 50.86 -30.53
C ALA A 2 -6.52 49.34 -30.80
N ASP A 3 -7.62 48.62 -30.65
CA ASP A 3 -8.99 48.75 -30.13
C ASP A 3 -9.45 47.26 -29.99
N VAL A 4 -10.12 46.83 -28.92
CA VAL A 4 -11.59 46.66 -28.79
C VAL A 4 -12.30 45.95 -29.97
N GLU A 5 -13.10 44.93 -29.60
CA GLU A 5 -14.22 44.27 -30.29
C GLU A 5 -13.98 43.23 -31.40
N SER A 6 -14.61 42.06 -31.22
CA SER A 6 -15.43 41.35 -32.24
C SER A 6 -15.86 39.99 -31.65
N SER A 7 -17.11 39.81 -31.23
CA SER A 7 -18.34 39.63 -32.01
C SER A 7 -18.73 38.15 -32.07
N ILE A 8 -19.77 37.86 -31.30
CA ILE A 8 -20.56 36.63 -31.27
C ILE A 8 -21.22 36.46 -32.65
N GLY A 9 -20.89 35.37 -33.34
CA GLY A 9 -21.51 34.96 -34.60
C GLY A 9 -22.25 33.64 -34.42
N GLY A 10 -23.58 33.72 -34.26
CA GLY A 10 -24.47 32.57 -34.27
C GLY A 10 -24.77 32.07 -35.69
N ARG A 11 -25.11 30.78 -35.79
CA ARG A 11 -25.96 30.18 -36.84
C ARG A 11 -26.23 28.72 -36.47
N VAL A 12 -27.49 28.38 -36.23
CA VAL A 12 -28.11 27.16 -36.79
C VAL A 12 -29.57 27.51 -37.08
N SER A 13 -29.90 27.57 -38.37
CA SER A 13 -31.25 27.47 -38.89
C SER A 13 -31.76 26.05 -38.72
N GLU A 14 -33.03 25.88 -38.34
CA GLU A 14 -33.81 24.76 -38.86
C GLU A 14 -35.29 25.14 -38.95
N ASP A 15 -35.88 24.70 -40.05
CA ASP A 15 -37.08 25.18 -40.67
C ASP A 15 -38.36 24.64 -40.01
N PHE A 16 -39.30 25.52 -39.66
CA PHE A 16 -40.69 25.12 -39.44
C PHE A 16 -41.61 25.83 -40.46
N LYS A 17 -41.90 25.09 -41.53
CA LYS A 17 -42.73 25.52 -42.66
C LYS A 17 -44.21 25.29 -42.33
N VAL A 18 -44.90 26.32 -41.85
CA VAL A 18 -46.37 26.31 -41.75
C VAL A 18 -46.97 26.71 -43.09
N LYS A 19 -47.69 25.78 -43.72
CA LYS A 19 -48.52 25.99 -44.92
C LYS A 19 -49.60 27.05 -44.64
N SER A 20 -49.41 28.27 -45.14
CA SER A 20 -50.48 29.27 -45.24
C SER A 20 -51.30 29.05 -46.51
N GLY A 21 -52.36 28.24 -46.42
CA GLY A 21 -53.46 28.29 -47.37
C GLY A 21 -54.41 29.42 -46.97
N GLY A 22 -54.34 30.56 -47.64
CA GLY A 22 -55.18 31.72 -47.35
C GLY A 22 -55.53 32.47 -48.63
N ALA A 23 -56.74 32.23 -49.13
CA ALA A 23 -57.30 32.87 -50.29
C ALA A 23 -57.25 34.40 -50.18
N ARG A 24 -56.75 35.05 -51.23
CA ARG A 24 -56.89 36.49 -51.46
C ARG A 24 -58.37 36.81 -51.60
N MET A 25 -58.98 37.35 -50.54
CA MET A 25 -60.21 38.12 -50.65
C MET A 25 -59.85 39.58 -50.39
N ALA A 26 -59.99 40.37 -51.44
CA ALA A 26 -59.86 41.82 -51.40
C ALA A 26 -60.84 42.38 -50.36
N ALA A 27 -60.34 42.88 -49.24
CA ALA A 27 -61.15 43.64 -48.30
C ALA A 27 -61.33 45.03 -48.88
N SER A 28 -62.50 45.24 -49.48
CA SER A 28 -63.05 46.56 -49.79
C SER A 28 -62.93 47.46 -48.57
N THR A 29 -62.29 48.62 -48.74
CA THR A 29 -62.26 49.71 -47.77
C THR A 29 -63.64 50.38 -47.70
N GLY A 30 -64.62 49.66 -47.15
CA GLY A 30 -65.87 50.24 -46.67
C GLY A 30 -65.70 50.53 -45.19
N ARG A 31 -65.51 51.79 -44.81
CA ARG A 31 -65.76 52.24 -43.43
C ARG A 31 -67.26 52.08 -43.16
N ASN A 32 -67.67 50.86 -42.83
CA ASN A 32 -68.88 50.64 -42.08
C ASN A 32 -68.55 51.04 -40.65
N THR A 33 -68.85 52.28 -40.27
CA THR A 33 -69.08 52.63 -38.87
C THR A 33 -70.35 51.90 -38.42
N ARG A 34 -70.24 50.59 -38.24
CA ARG A 34 -71.19 49.82 -37.42
C ARG A 34 -70.93 50.28 -36.00
N HIS A 35 -71.65 51.31 -35.60
CA HIS A 35 -71.76 51.64 -34.19
C HIS A 35 -72.38 50.43 -33.53
N TYR A 36 -71.60 49.75 -32.70
CA TYR A 36 -72.14 48.68 -31.88
C TYR A 36 -73.29 49.29 -31.08
N GLY A 37 -74.48 48.69 -31.22
CA GLY A 37 -75.62 49.10 -30.40
C GLY A 37 -75.30 48.91 -28.92
N ALA A 38 -75.97 49.66 -28.04
CA ALA A 38 -75.79 49.51 -26.59
C ALA A 38 -76.04 48.06 -26.09
N GLU A 39 -76.84 47.29 -26.82
CA GLU A 39 -77.06 45.86 -26.56
C GLU A 39 -75.94 44.96 -27.08
N GLU A 40 -75.33 45.27 -28.23
CA GLU A 40 -74.21 44.51 -28.78
C GLU A 40 -72.94 44.70 -27.92
N LEU A 41 -72.70 45.91 -27.41
CA LEU A 41 -71.63 46.17 -26.44
C LEU A 41 -71.86 45.45 -25.11
N ARG A 42 -73.11 45.36 -24.64
CA ARG A 42 -73.46 44.57 -23.45
C ARG A 42 -73.25 43.07 -23.68
N HIS A 43 -73.59 42.56 -24.86
CA HIS A 43 -73.35 41.16 -25.22
C HIS A 43 -71.85 40.83 -25.32
N ILE A 44 -71.06 41.70 -25.96
CA ILE A 44 -69.60 41.55 -26.00
C ILE A 44 -69.00 41.66 -24.59
N GLY A 45 -69.47 42.60 -23.76
CA GLY A 45 -69.07 42.73 -22.36
C GLY A 45 -69.39 41.49 -21.53
N SER A 46 -70.55 40.86 -21.74
CA SER A 46 -70.94 39.58 -21.14
C SER A 46 -70.01 38.43 -21.55
N ILE A 47 -69.69 38.33 -22.85
CA ILE A 47 -68.77 37.32 -23.37
C ILE A 47 -67.34 37.54 -22.83
N CYS A 48 -66.89 38.79 -22.72
CA CYS A 48 -65.57 39.14 -22.19
C CYS A 48 -65.49 38.95 -20.67
N GLY A 49 -66.56 39.21 -19.92
CA GLY A 49 -66.63 38.99 -18.48
C GLY A 49 -66.47 37.53 -18.07
N GLN A 50 -66.87 36.59 -18.94
CA GLN A 50 -66.68 35.15 -18.75
C GLN A 50 -65.31 34.63 -19.23
N ARG A 51 -64.51 35.46 -19.90
CA ARG A 51 -63.19 35.08 -20.46
C ARG A 51 -62.02 35.43 -19.56
N LEU A 52 -62.22 36.31 -18.57
CA LEU A 52 -61.20 36.61 -17.58
C LEU A 52 -61.26 35.54 -16.49
N PRO A 53 -60.11 34.98 -16.06
CA PRO A 53 -60.10 34.12 -14.89
C PRO A 53 -60.72 34.90 -13.72
N PRO A 54 -61.57 34.25 -12.90
CA PRO A 54 -62.22 34.93 -11.79
C PRO A 54 -61.13 35.57 -10.92
N ALA A 55 -61.38 36.77 -10.37
CA ALA A 55 -60.39 37.49 -9.56
C ALA A 55 -59.78 36.61 -8.44
N SER A 56 -60.56 35.66 -7.93
CA SER A 56 -60.12 34.63 -6.98
C SER A 56 -58.98 33.73 -7.50
N ALA A 57 -58.97 33.38 -8.79
CA ALA A 57 -57.90 32.56 -9.38
C ALA A 57 -56.60 33.36 -9.52
N VAL A 58 -56.68 34.63 -9.93
CA VAL A 58 -55.50 35.51 -10.02
C VAL A 58 -54.93 35.79 -8.63
N GLN A 59 -55.80 36.04 -7.63
CA GLN A 59 -55.39 36.21 -6.24
C GLN A 59 -54.72 34.94 -5.68
N ALA A 60 -55.28 33.75 -5.96
CA ALA A 60 -54.69 32.48 -5.53
C ALA A 60 -53.32 32.23 -6.17
N MET A 61 -53.14 32.53 -7.46
CA MET A 61 -51.83 32.41 -8.12
C MET A 61 -50.80 33.38 -7.53
N PHE A 62 -51.19 34.62 -7.22
CA PHE A 62 -50.29 35.59 -6.59
C PHE A 62 -49.87 35.12 -5.19
N GLN A 63 -50.82 34.63 -4.39
CA GLN A 63 -50.52 34.07 -3.06
C GLN A 63 -49.62 32.83 -3.14
N TYR A 64 -49.87 31.95 -4.12
CA TYR A 64 -49.01 30.80 -4.38
C TYR A 64 -47.58 31.22 -4.73
N GLU A 65 -47.41 32.21 -5.61
CA GLU A 65 -46.06 32.63 -6.01
C GLU A 65 -45.29 33.28 -4.85
N LEU A 66 -45.96 34.06 -3.99
CA LEU A 66 -45.37 34.57 -2.76
C LEU A 66 -44.95 33.44 -1.80
N HIS A 67 -45.83 32.46 -1.61
CA HIS A 67 -45.52 31.33 -0.73
C HIS A 67 -44.36 30.49 -1.28
N ARG A 68 -44.40 30.19 -2.58
CA ARG A 68 -43.34 29.47 -3.29
C ARG A 68 -41.99 30.18 -3.19
N GLN A 69 -41.95 31.51 -3.28
CA GLN A 69 -40.71 32.28 -3.07
C GLN A 69 -40.21 32.14 -1.64
N SER A 70 -41.08 32.25 -0.64
CA SER A 70 -40.68 32.09 0.76
C SER A 70 -40.15 30.67 1.07
N GLU A 71 -40.75 29.63 0.49
CA GLU A 71 -40.27 28.26 0.63
C GLU A 71 -38.92 28.05 -0.06
N ALA A 72 -38.73 28.61 -1.26
CA ALA A 72 -37.47 28.56 -1.97
C ALA A 72 -36.34 29.25 -1.18
N GLU A 73 -36.62 30.42 -0.59
CA GLU A 73 -35.68 31.12 0.29
C GLU A 73 -35.35 30.32 1.55
N SER A 74 -36.36 29.71 2.19
CA SER A 74 -36.16 28.86 3.36
C SER A 74 -35.31 27.64 3.04
N LEU A 75 -35.55 26.98 1.91
CA LEU A 75 -34.75 25.84 1.47
C LEU A 75 -33.31 26.26 1.16
N PHE A 76 -33.12 27.40 0.49
CA PHE A 76 -31.81 27.95 0.20
C PHE A 76 -31.03 28.28 1.48
N GLN A 77 -31.66 28.92 2.46
CA GLN A 77 -31.02 29.21 3.75
C GLN A 77 -30.65 27.93 4.51
N GLY A 78 -31.53 26.93 4.49
CA GLY A 78 -31.27 25.63 5.10
C GLY A 78 -30.06 24.92 4.48
N THR A 79 -29.97 24.89 3.15
CA THR A 79 -28.84 24.27 2.45
C THR A 79 -27.54 25.05 2.65
N MET A 80 -27.58 26.38 2.64
CA MET A 80 -26.41 27.22 2.90
C MET A 80 -25.87 27.03 4.33
N PHE A 81 -26.75 26.93 5.33
CA PHE A 81 -26.35 26.67 6.70
C PHE A 81 -25.72 25.28 6.86
N GLN A 82 -26.33 24.25 6.25
CA GLN A 82 -25.78 22.90 6.25
C GLN A 82 -24.42 22.84 5.57
N LEU A 83 -24.24 23.53 4.44
CA LEU A 83 -22.97 23.59 3.72
C LEU A 83 -21.89 24.27 4.59
N ALA A 84 -22.22 25.40 5.23
CA ALA A 84 -21.30 26.08 6.13
C ALA A 84 -20.87 25.19 7.31
N GLN A 85 -21.83 24.48 7.91
CA GLN A 85 -21.54 23.54 9.00
C GLN A 85 -20.64 22.38 8.54
N ALA A 86 -20.89 21.83 7.34
CA ALA A 86 -20.06 20.78 6.77
C ALA A 86 -18.65 21.27 6.45
N GLU A 87 -18.51 22.50 5.96
CA GLU A 87 -17.21 23.13 5.70
C GLU A 87 -16.40 23.32 7.00
N ASP A 88 -17.05 23.76 8.08
CA ASP A 88 -16.40 23.90 9.39
C ASP A 88 -15.93 22.55 9.95
N GLN A 89 -16.75 21.50 9.81
CA GLN A 89 -16.34 20.13 10.19
C GLN A 89 -15.18 19.63 9.32
N SER A 90 -15.20 19.92 8.02
CA SER A 90 -14.11 19.58 7.11
C SER A 90 -12.80 20.23 7.52
N LYS A 91 -12.84 21.53 7.89
CA LYS A 91 -11.66 22.25 8.40
C LYS A 91 -11.14 21.64 9.70
N ASP A 92 -12.03 21.30 10.65
CA ASP A 92 -11.63 20.64 11.89
C ASP A 92 -10.93 19.29 11.61
N HIS A 93 -11.51 18.47 10.72
CA HIS A 93 -10.92 17.21 10.29
C HIS A 93 -9.56 17.40 9.63
N GLU A 94 -9.40 18.40 8.76
CA GLU A 94 -8.12 18.72 8.12
C GLU A 94 -7.05 19.09 9.17
N THR A 95 -7.38 19.92 10.15
CA THR A 95 -6.43 20.26 11.23
C THR A 95 -6.06 19.05 12.08
N ARG A 96 -7.02 18.15 12.34
CA ARG A 96 -6.78 16.91 13.09
C ARG A 96 -5.88 15.96 12.30
N ILE A 97 -6.12 15.80 10.99
CA ILE A 97 -5.29 14.98 10.11
C ILE A 97 -3.87 15.53 10.06
N ALA A 98 -3.69 16.84 9.85
CA ALA A 98 -2.37 17.47 9.85
C ALA A 98 -1.60 17.24 11.16
N ARG A 99 -2.29 17.29 12.31
CA ARG A 99 -1.71 16.97 13.62
C ARG A 99 -1.27 15.50 13.71
N LEU A 100 -2.12 14.57 13.29
CA LEU A 100 -1.82 13.14 13.31
C LEU A 100 -0.66 12.79 12.38
N GLU A 101 -0.61 13.37 11.18
CA GLU A 101 0.51 13.22 10.26
C GLU A 101 1.82 13.76 10.86
N GLY A 102 1.76 14.88 11.58
CA GLY A 102 2.89 15.42 12.32
C GLY A 102 3.40 14.45 13.39
N GLN A 103 2.49 13.87 14.19
CA GLN A 103 2.83 12.87 15.20
C GLN A 103 3.43 11.60 14.58
N LEU A 104 2.87 11.10 13.48
CA LEU A 104 3.37 9.92 12.77
C LEU A 104 4.81 10.14 12.27
N LYS A 105 5.10 11.31 11.68
CA LYS A 105 6.45 11.68 11.25
C LYS A 105 7.45 11.68 12.42
N VAL A 106 7.04 12.15 13.59
CA VAL A 106 7.89 12.13 14.80
C VAL A 106 8.16 10.71 15.26
N VAL A 107 7.13 9.87 15.37
CA VAL A 107 7.27 8.46 15.77
C VAL A 107 8.14 7.69 14.78
N GLN A 108 7.97 7.92 13.49
CA GLN A 108 8.77 7.30 12.44
C GLN A 108 10.26 7.64 12.58
N ARG A 109 10.60 8.91 12.84
CA ARG A 109 11.99 9.32 13.11
C ARG A 109 12.54 8.65 14.37
N GLN A 110 11.75 8.57 15.43
CA GLN A 110 12.17 7.90 16.67
C GLN A 110 12.45 6.41 16.45
N LEU A 111 11.61 5.72 15.67
CA LEU A 111 11.83 4.32 15.31
C LEU A 111 13.10 4.14 14.48
N GLN A 112 13.38 5.04 13.53
CA GLN A 112 14.62 5.01 12.75
C GLN A 112 15.86 5.20 13.64
N VAL A 113 15.81 6.12 14.61
CA VAL A 113 16.90 6.32 15.56
C VAL A 113 17.12 5.07 16.40
N LYS A 114 16.05 4.47 16.94
CA LYS A 114 16.14 3.23 17.73
C LYS A 114 16.68 2.05 16.92
N ASP A 115 16.24 1.87 15.68
CA ASP A 115 16.77 0.81 14.80
C ASP A 115 18.28 0.98 14.58
N VAL A 116 18.74 2.20 14.31
CA VAL A 116 20.17 2.48 14.15
C VAL A 116 20.93 2.24 15.46
N GLU A 117 20.38 2.63 16.61
CA GLU A 117 20.98 2.38 17.93
C GLU A 117 21.10 0.89 18.24
N GLU A 118 20.06 0.09 17.98
CA GLU A 118 20.07 -1.37 18.17
C GLU A 118 21.08 -2.05 17.23
N ARG A 119 21.14 -1.62 15.96
CA ARG A 119 22.13 -2.11 15.00
C ARG A 119 23.55 -1.74 15.41
N LEU A 120 23.75 -0.54 15.96
CA LEU A 120 25.06 -0.11 16.47
C LEU A 120 25.46 -0.94 17.71
N ALA A 121 24.53 -1.17 18.63
CA ALA A 121 24.77 -1.96 19.84
C ALA A 121 25.14 -3.42 19.50
N THR A 122 24.39 -4.05 18.60
CA THR A 122 24.67 -5.42 18.12
C THR A 122 25.98 -5.50 17.33
N SER A 123 26.30 -4.48 16.53
CA SER A 123 27.60 -4.39 15.84
C SER A 123 28.76 -4.27 16.82
N LYS A 124 28.65 -3.40 17.84
CA LYS A 124 29.66 -3.22 18.88
C LYS A 124 29.89 -4.51 19.67
N LEU A 125 28.83 -5.24 20.00
CA LEU A 125 28.95 -6.54 20.67
C LEU A 125 29.73 -7.55 19.81
N ARG A 126 29.41 -7.65 18.52
CA ARG A 126 30.13 -8.54 17.59
C ARG A 126 31.59 -8.16 17.43
N MET A 127 31.88 -6.86 17.31
CA MET A 127 33.26 -6.36 17.26
C MET A 127 34.04 -6.73 18.53
N ASN A 128 33.45 -6.53 19.70
CA ASN A 128 34.10 -6.92 20.97
C ASN A 128 34.35 -8.43 21.04
N GLN A 129 33.39 -9.25 20.60
CA GLN A 129 33.57 -10.70 20.55
C GLN A 129 34.68 -11.11 19.56
N GLN A 130 34.79 -10.43 18.42
CA GLN A 130 35.89 -10.67 17.47
C GLN A 130 37.24 -10.23 18.06
N GLN A 131 37.28 -9.09 18.74
CA GLN A 131 38.48 -8.60 19.41
C GLN A 131 38.96 -9.62 20.45
N THR A 132 38.07 -10.16 21.29
CA THR A 132 38.45 -11.18 22.28
C THR A 132 39.01 -12.44 21.64
N LYS A 133 38.47 -12.87 20.48
CA LYS A 133 38.99 -14.02 19.73
C LYS A 133 40.37 -13.73 19.14
N LEU A 134 40.60 -12.52 18.64
CA LEU A 134 41.92 -12.10 18.16
C LEU A 134 42.95 -12.08 19.28
N ASP A 135 42.58 -11.58 20.46
CA ASP A 135 43.46 -11.55 21.63
C ASP A 135 43.82 -12.97 22.10
N GLU A 136 42.86 -13.89 22.08
CA GLU A 136 43.09 -15.31 22.39
C GLU A 136 44.02 -15.97 21.36
N CYS A 137 43.80 -15.74 20.06
CA CYS A 137 44.69 -16.24 19.01
C CYS A 137 46.10 -15.66 19.14
N ALA A 138 46.23 -14.37 19.45
CA ALA A 138 47.52 -13.73 19.69
C ALA A 138 48.24 -14.35 20.90
N ALA A 139 47.50 -14.70 21.96
CA ALA A 139 48.06 -15.41 23.11
C ALA A 139 48.56 -16.82 22.75
N LYS A 140 47.76 -17.59 21.98
CA LYS A 140 48.15 -18.92 21.48
C LYS A 140 49.38 -18.85 20.60
N LEU A 141 49.47 -17.86 19.71
CA LEU A 141 50.63 -17.66 18.85
C LEU A 141 51.91 -17.44 19.67
N ARG A 142 51.86 -16.56 20.69
CA ARG A 142 53.01 -16.33 21.59
C ARG A 142 53.40 -17.59 22.38
N ALA A 143 52.44 -18.43 22.75
CA ALA A 143 52.74 -19.70 23.43
C ALA A 143 53.45 -20.68 22.49
N ASN A 144 53.00 -20.77 21.23
CA ASN A 144 53.63 -21.60 20.21
C ASN A 144 55.03 -21.10 19.85
N GLU A 145 55.24 -19.78 19.74
CA GLU A 145 56.57 -19.19 19.54
C GLU A 145 57.55 -19.62 20.63
N LYS A 146 57.15 -19.55 21.91
CA LYS A 146 57.98 -20.02 23.03
C LYS A 146 58.27 -21.52 22.97
N LEU A 147 57.29 -22.32 22.58
CA LEU A 147 57.45 -23.76 22.43
C LEU A 147 58.44 -24.09 21.30
N LEU A 148 58.36 -23.38 20.18
CA LEU A 148 59.32 -23.50 19.08
C LEU A 148 60.74 -23.07 19.49
N GLU A 149 60.89 -22.00 20.27
CA GLU A 149 62.18 -21.60 20.84
C GLU A 149 62.76 -22.69 21.74
N ALA A 150 61.94 -23.29 22.61
CA ALA A 150 62.36 -24.39 23.47
C ALA A 150 62.76 -25.65 22.68
N PHE A 151 62.00 -26.00 21.64
CA PHE A 151 62.35 -27.10 20.73
C PHE A 151 63.67 -26.82 19.99
N SER A 152 63.86 -25.59 19.51
CA SER A 152 65.11 -25.18 18.86
C SER A 152 66.30 -25.33 19.81
N HIS A 153 66.15 -24.93 21.07
CA HIS A 153 67.19 -25.12 22.10
C HIS A 153 67.51 -26.60 22.33
N LYS A 154 66.49 -27.45 22.52
CA LYS A 154 66.68 -28.91 22.69
C LYS A 154 67.38 -29.55 21.49
N MET A 155 67.05 -29.12 20.26
CA MET A 155 67.71 -29.59 19.06
C MET A 155 69.19 -29.15 19.01
N ALA A 156 69.51 -27.94 19.45
CA ALA A 156 70.89 -27.47 19.56
C ALA A 156 71.69 -28.28 20.61
N GLU A 157 71.09 -28.58 21.76
CA GLU A 157 71.68 -29.45 22.78
C GLU A 157 71.90 -30.88 22.26
N TRP A 158 70.91 -31.48 21.59
CA TRP A 158 71.02 -32.81 20.99
C TRP A 158 72.12 -32.89 19.93
N THR A 159 72.24 -31.86 19.10
CA THR A 159 73.28 -31.81 18.06
C THR A 159 74.68 -31.65 18.67
N GLN A 160 74.83 -30.89 19.75
CA GLN A 160 76.08 -30.81 20.51
C GLN A 160 76.43 -32.12 21.22
N ALA A 161 75.47 -32.75 21.91
CA ALA A 161 75.67 -34.03 22.60
C ALA A 161 76.08 -35.15 21.63
N LYS A 162 75.44 -35.19 20.44
CA LYS A 162 75.79 -36.12 19.37
C LYS A 162 77.19 -35.86 18.78
N ALA A 163 77.64 -34.60 18.73
CA ALA A 163 78.99 -34.24 18.31
C ALA A 163 80.06 -34.56 19.37
N ALA A 164 79.69 -34.59 20.66
CA ALA A 164 80.56 -34.94 21.79
C ALA A 164 80.79 -36.46 21.98
N GLY A 165 80.14 -37.31 21.17
CA GLY A 165 80.41 -38.76 21.14
C GLY A 165 79.73 -39.59 22.24
N GLU A 166 78.82 -39.02 23.04
CA GLU A 166 78.00 -39.78 23.98
C GLU A 166 76.87 -40.51 23.25
N GLN A 167 76.98 -41.84 23.16
CA GLN A 167 75.87 -42.70 22.77
C GLN A 167 74.95 -42.96 23.98
N PRO A 168 73.64 -42.66 23.90
CA PRO A 168 72.71 -42.95 24.98
C PRO A 168 72.42 -44.46 25.04
N LYS A 169 72.91 -45.12 26.10
CA LYS A 169 72.72 -46.56 26.38
C LYS A 169 71.40 -46.93 27.09
N THR A 170 70.39 -46.06 27.11
CA THR A 170 69.11 -46.32 27.81
C THR A 170 67.85 -45.98 27.01
N ALA A 171 67.96 -45.58 25.74
CA ALA A 171 66.84 -45.00 24.98
C ALA A 171 65.95 -46.02 24.23
N THR A 172 66.00 -47.33 24.53
CA THR A 172 65.22 -48.32 23.76
C THR A 172 63.88 -48.69 24.38
N LYS A 173 63.64 -48.40 25.67
CA LYS A 173 62.34 -48.65 26.31
C LYS A 173 61.44 -47.40 26.35
N GLU A 174 61.95 -46.26 26.80
CA GLU A 174 61.19 -44.99 26.82
C GLU A 174 60.78 -44.56 25.40
N LEU A 175 61.68 -44.67 24.42
CA LEU A 175 61.37 -44.31 23.03
C LEU A 175 60.34 -45.27 22.40
N LEU A 176 60.23 -46.49 22.90
CA LEU A 176 59.26 -47.47 22.45
C LEU A 176 57.87 -47.20 23.06
N GLU A 177 57.83 -46.78 24.33
CA GLU A 177 56.61 -46.27 24.98
C GLU A 177 56.13 -44.95 24.33
N GLU A 178 57.04 -44.05 24.00
CA GLU A 178 56.72 -42.77 23.33
C GLU A 178 56.23 -42.98 21.89
N VAL A 179 56.83 -43.93 21.15
CA VAL A 179 56.34 -44.31 19.81
C VAL A 179 54.99 -45.03 19.87
N THR A 180 54.71 -45.81 20.91
CA THR A 180 53.37 -46.37 21.11
C THR A 180 52.34 -45.30 21.49
N GLY A 181 52.70 -44.34 22.33
CA GLY A 181 51.81 -43.22 22.66
C GLY A 181 51.49 -42.34 21.45
N ILE A 182 52.50 -42.03 20.63
CA ILE A 182 52.29 -41.31 19.36
C ILE A 182 51.39 -42.11 18.42
N LYS A 183 51.50 -43.44 18.41
CA LYS A 183 50.63 -44.29 17.59
C LYS A 183 49.18 -44.24 18.08
N ASP A 184 48.95 -44.30 19.38
CA ASP A 184 47.62 -44.22 19.97
C ASP A 184 46.99 -42.83 19.69
N ASP A 185 47.76 -41.75 19.84
CA ASP A 185 47.33 -40.39 19.49
C ASP A 185 46.99 -40.26 18.00
N VAL A 186 47.78 -40.88 17.12
CA VAL A 186 47.51 -40.89 15.68
C VAL A 186 46.23 -41.65 15.38
N ASP A 187 46.03 -42.82 15.98
CA ASP A 187 44.81 -43.62 15.79
C ASP A 187 43.57 -42.87 16.30
N GLU A 188 43.67 -42.12 17.42
CA GLU A 188 42.60 -41.26 17.93
C GLU A 188 42.31 -40.07 16.98
N LEU A 189 43.33 -39.40 16.45
CA LEU A 189 43.17 -38.35 15.44
C LEU A 189 42.55 -38.87 14.14
N TYR A 190 42.84 -40.11 13.73
CA TYR A 190 42.19 -40.74 12.57
C TYR A 190 40.70 -41.00 12.83
N ASN A 191 40.34 -41.47 14.03
CA ASN A 191 38.95 -41.65 14.43
C ASN A 191 38.18 -40.31 14.50
N GLU A 192 38.79 -39.27 15.06
CA GLU A 192 38.21 -37.92 15.09
C GLU A 192 38.03 -37.34 13.67
N LYS A 193 39.01 -37.56 12.79
CA LYS A 193 38.90 -37.17 11.39
C LYS A 193 37.72 -37.88 10.71
N GLU A 194 37.53 -39.17 10.95
CA GLU A 194 36.40 -39.93 10.39
C GLU A 194 35.06 -39.43 10.94
N ALA A 195 34.99 -39.09 12.23
CA ALA A 195 33.84 -38.44 12.84
C ALA A 195 33.55 -37.05 12.23
N MET A 196 34.59 -36.26 11.91
CA MET A 196 34.42 -34.98 11.22
C MET A 196 33.94 -35.15 9.77
N CYS A 197 34.45 -36.17 9.05
CA CYS A 197 33.99 -36.48 7.69
C CYS A 197 32.49 -36.84 7.68
N THR A 198 32.04 -37.69 8.61
CA THR A 198 30.61 -38.05 8.72
C THR A 198 29.74 -36.83 9.05
N LEU A 199 30.19 -35.95 9.96
CA LEU A 199 29.47 -34.71 10.28
C LEU A 199 29.35 -33.77 9.06
N LEU A 200 30.40 -33.68 8.23
CA LEU A 200 30.39 -32.88 7.00
C LEU A 200 29.44 -33.47 5.96
N GLU A 201 29.40 -34.79 5.81
CA GLU A 201 28.44 -35.47 4.93
C GLU A 201 26.99 -35.22 5.39
N ASP A 202 26.71 -35.36 6.68
CA ASP A 202 25.41 -35.05 7.28
C ASP A 202 25.02 -33.58 7.08
N GLY A 203 25.97 -32.67 7.27
CA GLY A 203 25.82 -31.25 6.97
C GLY A 203 25.45 -31.00 5.51
N GLY A 204 26.15 -31.67 4.58
CA GLY A 204 25.88 -31.62 3.14
C GLY A 204 24.47 -32.11 2.80
N THR A 205 24.04 -33.27 3.33
CA THR A 205 22.68 -33.77 3.07
C THR A 205 21.60 -32.82 3.61
N ARG A 206 21.84 -32.18 4.76
CA ARG A 206 20.92 -31.18 5.32
C ARG A 206 20.84 -29.92 4.46
N ILE A 207 21.98 -29.45 3.93
CA ILE A 207 22.03 -28.32 2.99
C ILE A 207 21.23 -28.66 1.73
N THR A 208 21.45 -29.82 1.13
CA THR A 208 20.69 -30.26 -0.05
C THR A 208 19.18 -30.28 0.22
N LYS A 209 18.76 -30.81 1.37
CA LYS A 209 17.33 -30.78 1.79
C LYS A 209 16.78 -29.36 1.92
N LEU A 210 17.56 -28.43 2.50
CA LEU A 210 17.15 -27.03 2.62
C LEU A 210 17.07 -26.36 1.24
N GLU A 211 18.01 -26.63 0.35
CA GLU A 211 17.99 -26.14 -1.02
C GLU A 211 16.78 -26.68 -1.80
N ASP A 212 16.41 -27.95 -1.62
CA ASP A 212 15.23 -28.55 -2.23
C ASP A 212 13.94 -27.93 -1.67
N LEU A 213 13.87 -27.67 -0.36
CA LEU A 213 12.75 -26.95 0.25
C LEU A 213 12.63 -25.53 -0.30
N VAL A 214 13.75 -24.79 -0.41
CA VAL A 214 13.77 -23.45 -1.00
C VAL A 214 13.35 -23.48 -2.47
N ARG A 215 13.83 -24.45 -3.25
CA ARG A 215 13.40 -24.66 -4.64
C ARG A 215 11.90 -24.96 -4.72
N SER A 216 11.38 -25.84 -3.86
CA SER A 216 9.95 -26.17 -3.81
C SER A 216 9.08 -24.96 -3.46
N LEU A 217 9.51 -24.15 -2.49
CA LEU A 217 8.82 -22.92 -2.11
C LEU A 217 8.86 -21.89 -3.24
N THR A 218 10.02 -21.76 -3.91
CA THR A 218 10.18 -20.85 -5.05
C THR A 218 9.30 -21.27 -6.23
N LEU A 219 9.18 -22.58 -6.50
CA LEU A 219 8.29 -23.13 -7.53
C LEU A 219 6.80 -22.97 -7.16
N GLN A 220 6.44 -23.15 -5.90
CA GLN A 220 5.09 -22.86 -5.40
C GLN A 220 4.74 -21.38 -5.58
N TRP A 221 5.69 -20.48 -5.36
CA TRP A 221 5.49 -19.06 -5.60
C TRP A 221 5.37 -18.75 -7.10
N SER A 222 6.18 -19.41 -7.93
CA SER A 222 6.18 -19.24 -9.39
C SER A 222 4.87 -19.73 -10.03
N THR A 223 4.34 -20.87 -9.57
CA THR A 223 3.04 -21.42 -10.00
C THR A 223 1.85 -20.61 -9.48
N SER A 224 2.00 -19.86 -8.38
CA SER A 224 0.99 -18.89 -7.93
C SER A 224 1.00 -17.55 -8.68
N THR A 225 1.98 -17.33 -9.56
CA THR A 225 2.11 -16.10 -10.37
C THR A 225 1.85 -16.28 -11.87
N SER A 226 1.45 -17.46 -12.34
CA SER A 226 1.01 -17.65 -13.74
C SER A 226 -0.47 -17.27 -13.94
N PRO A 227 -0.85 -16.60 -15.04
CA PRO A 227 -2.15 -15.92 -15.18
C PRO A 227 -3.33 -16.84 -15.53
N SER A 228 -3.14 -18.15 -15.62
CA SER A 228 -4.10 -19.08 -16.26
C SER A 228 -4.74 -20.10 -15.34
N ASN A 229 -4.46 -20.10 -14.03
CA ASN A 229 -5.24 -20.85 -13.04
C ASN A 229 -5.74 -19.86 -11.96
N ALA A 230 -6.94 -19.35 -12.17
CA ALA A 230 -7.64 -18.41 -11.29
C ALA A 230 -8.15 -19.08 -10.00
N GLY A 231 -7.25 -19.70 -9.24
CA GLY A 231 -7.42 -19.96 -7.82
C GLY A 231 -6.42 -19.09 -7.08
N SER A 232 -6.83 -17.88 -6.70
CA SER A 232 -6.00 -16.90 -6.00
C SER A 232 -5.18 -17.57 -4.89
N PRO A 233 -3.86 -17.34 -4.77
CA PRO A 233 -3.14 -17.78 -3.58
C PRO A 233 -3.85 -17.12 -2.40
N SER A 234 -4.34 -17.93 -1.45
CA SER A 234 -5.23 -17.41 -0.41
C SER A 234 -4.54 -16.27 0.32
N MET A 235 -5.08 -15.05 0.15
CA MET A 235 -4.63 -13.82 0.80
C MET A 235 -4.79 -13.87 2.34
N THR A 236 -5.21 -15.02 2.87
CA THR A 236 -5.53 -15.27 4.27
C THR A 236 -4.69 -16.41 4.80
N GLN A 237 -3.87 -16.15 5.81
CA GLN A 237 -3.26 -17.20 6.63
C GLN A 237 -4.35 -17.82 7.49
N ARG A 238 -4.56 -19.15 7.36
CA ARG A 238 -5.49 -19.90 8.20
C ARG A 238 -4.80 -20.32 9.49
N LEU A 239 -5.33 -19.90 10.62
CA LEU A 239 -4.88 -20.34 11.94
C LEU A 239 -5.96 -21.22 12.55
N PRO A 240 -5.71 -22.53 12.74
CA PRO A 240 -6.66 -23.41 13.39
C PRO A 240 -6.71 -23.10 14.88
N LEU A 241 -7.88 -22.73 15.38
CA LEU A 241 -8.12 -22.51 16.81
C LEU A 241 -9.22 -23.44 17.29
N GLN A 242 -8.99 -24.11 18.41
CA GLN A 242 -9.99 -24.92 19.08
C GLN A 242 -10.68 -24.06 20.15
N THR A 243 -11.98 -23.86 20.00
CA THR A 243 -12.78 -23.13 21.01
C THR A 243 -12.98 -23.98 22.27
N ALA A 244 -13.34 -23.37 23.40
CA ALA A 244 -13.55 -24.05 24.68
C ALA A 244 -14.62 -25.17 24.63
N ASN A 245 -15.46 -25.18 23.60
CA ASN A 245 -16.48 -26.20 23.35
C ASN A 245 -16.00 -27.31 22.41
N GLY A 246 -14.70 -27.36 22.09
CA GLY A 246 -14.08 -28.38 21.24
C GLY A 246 -14.27 -28.19 19.73
N GLN A 247 -14.98 -27.14 19.29
CA GLN A 247 -15.16 -26.84 17.86
C GLN A 247 -13.92 -26.16 17.29
N PHE A 248 -13.43 -26.72 16.18
CA PHE A 248 -12.35 -26.15 15.37
C PHE A 248 -12.89 -25.00 14.51
N VAL A 249 -12.32 -23.82 14.68
CA VAL A 249 -12.64 -22.62 13.89
C VAL A 249 -11.35 -22.17 13.20
N ASP A 250 -11.40 -22.13 11.87
CA ASP A 250 -10.31 -21.58 11.05
C ASP A 250 -10.41 -20.05 11.02
N LEU A 251 -9.51 -19.37 11.72
CA LEU A 251 -9.41 -17.91 11.58
C LEU A 251 -8.67 -17.56 10.28
N LEU A 252 -9.35 -16.83 9.42
CA LEU A 252 -8.79 -16.27 8.20
C LEU A 252 -8.17 -14.91 8.53
N VAL A 253 -6.84 -14.85 8.64
CA VAL A 253 -6.11 -13.60 8.88
C VAL A 253 -5.58 -13.08 7.54
N PRO A 254 -6.07 -11.94 7.02
CA PRO A 254 -5.51 -11.34 5.81
C PRO A 254 -4.02 -11.05 6.01
N ARG A 255 -3.16 -11.57 5.14
CA ARG A 255 -1.76 -11.16 5.14
C ARG A 255 -1.71 -9.74 4.57
N GLY A 256 -1.31 -8.78 5.40
CA GLY A 256 -1.18 -7.38 5.02
C GLY A 256 -0.41 -7.25 3.71
N SER A 257 -1.01 -6.59 2.71
CA SER A 257 -0.30 -6.30 1.47
C SER A 257 0.80 -5.29 1.81
N GLY A 258 2.04 -5.59 1.43
CA GLY A 258 3.07 -4.56 1.35
C GLY A 258 2.58 -3.42 0.46
N MET A 259 3.02 -2.19 0.74
CA MET A 259 2.74 -1.00 -0.09
C MET A 259 3.24 -1.25 -1.52
N GLY A 260 2.35 -1.77 -2.36
CA GLY A 260 2.54 -1.82 -3.81
C GLY A 260 2.16 -0.46 -4.37
N ASN A 261 3.09 0.16 -5.09
CA ASN A 261 2.87 1.39 -5.83
C ASN A 261 1.56 1.33 -6.63
N GLY A 262 0.79 2.42 -6.52
CA GLY A 262 -0.56 2.55 -7.06
C GLY A 262 -0.67 2.06 -8.51
N ARG A 263 -1.53 1.06 -8.71
CA ARG A 263 -2.15 0.84 -10.01
C ARG A 263 -3.37 1.75 -10.09
N GLU A 264 -3.20 2.81 -10.86
CA GLU A 264 -4.25 3.71 -11.32
C GLU A 264 -5.44 2.90 -11.88
N ASN A 265 -6.64 3.20 -11.40
CA ASN A 265 -7.88 2.80 -12.03
C ASN A 265 -7.95 3.45 -13.42
N ARG A 266 -7.49 2.75 -14.46
CA ARG A 266 -7.71 3.13 -15.88
C ARG A 266 -9.12 2.74 -16.32
N GLY A 267 -10.12 3.34 -15.69
CA GLY A 267 -11.47 3.43 -16.24
C GLY A 267 -11.85 4.90 -16.37
N PRO A 268 -12.46 5.34 -17.48
CA PRO A 268 -12.95 6.72 -17.56
C PRO A 268 -13.95 6.97 -16.42
N PRO A 269 -13.87 8.11 -15.73
CA PRO A 269 -14.77 8.40 -14.62
C PRO A 269 -16.21 8.46 -15.15
N LYS A 270 -17.07 7.58 -14.63
CA LYS A 270 -18.52 7.70 -14.81
C LYS A 270 -18.98 8.90 -13.98
N SER A 271 -19.05 10.07 -14.58
CA SER A 271 -19.66 11.24 -13.98
C SER A 271 -21.19 11.07 -13.97
N PHE A 272 -21.79 11.31 -12.81
CA PHE A 272 -23.24 11.36 -12.64
C PHE A 272 -23.78 12.64 -13.27
N THR A 273 -24.73 12.50 -14.19
CA THR A 273 -25.52 13.62 -14.72
C THR A 273 -26.91 13.55 -14.08
N PRO A 274 -27.31 14.53 -13.25
CA PRO A 274 -28.64 14.54 -12.65
C PRO A 274 -29.72 14.55 -13.73
N GLY A 275 -30.51 13.48 -13.84
CA GLY A 275 -31.65 13.36 -14.76
C GLY A 275 -31.72 12.09 -15.62
N GLU A 276 -30.65 11.30 -15.72
CA GLU A 276 -30.69 10.03 -16.45
C GLU A 276 -31.03 8.84 -15.54
N GLN A 277 -31.88 7.94 -16.05
CA GLN A 277 -32.30 6.72 -15.37
C GLN A 277 -31.19 5.67 -15.45
N TRP A 278 -30.96 4.94 -14.36
CA TRP A 278 -29.94 3.90 -14.30
C TRP A 278 -30.33 2.73 -15.22
N THR A 279 -29.64 2.59 -16.35
CA THR A 279 -29.68 1.35 -17.14
C THR A 279 -28.56 0.43 -16.65
N GLY A 280 -28.96 -0.73 -16.11
CA GLY A 280 -28.06 -1.83 -15.74
C GLY A 280 -27.51 -2.57 -16.95
#